data_AF-A0A661IS03-F1
#
_entry.id   AF-A0A661IS03-F1
#
_cell.length_a   1.000
_cell.length_b   1.000
_cell.length_c   1.000
_cell.angle_alpha   90.00
_cell.angle_beta   90.00
_cell.angle_gamma   90.00
#
_symmetry.space_group_name_H-M   'P 1'
#
loop_
_entity.id
_entity.type
_entity.pdbx_description
1 polymer ?
#
loop_
_entity_poly.entity_id
_entity_poly.type
_entity_poly.pdbx_seq_one_letter_code
_entity_poly.pdbx_strand_id
1 'polypeptide(L)'
;MIDEKSIQVLLDELSKIRQLLEILTRNVLKEELEKIATTDERKRIWALCDGLRSTEEIAKKVGVTPRTVQRFIKELRKVDLVTIEKRGYPKRRFDYIPSDWDVEME
;
A
#
# COMPACT_ATOMS: atom_id res chain seq x y z
N MET A 1 1.89 16.13 32.32
CA MET A 1 1.14 15.24 31.41
C MET A 1 0.69 16.08 30.24
N ILE A 2 0.89 15.62 29.01
CA ILE A 2 0.34 16.29 27.83
C ILE A 2 -1.17 16.02 27.84
N ASP A 3 -2.00 17.06 27.70
CA ASP A 3 -3.44 16.93 27.65
C ASP A 3 -3.91 16.40 26.28
N GLU A 4 -5.11 15.83 26.24
CA GLU A 4 -5.68 15.20 25.04
C GLU A 4 -5.80 16.18 23.86
N LYS A 5 -6.10 17.46 24.13
CA LYS A 5 -6.21 18.48 23.09
C LYS A 5 -4.84 18.77 22.47
N SER A 6 -3.79 18.84 23.28
CA SER A 6 -2.41 18.97 22.79
C SER A 6 -1.98 17.77 21.93
N ILE A 7 -2.40 16.55 22.27
CA ILE A 7 -2.16 15.36 21.44
C ILE A 7 -2.90 15.47 20.10
N GLN A 8 -4.17 15.89 20.11
CA GLN A 8 -4.95 16.01 18.88
C GLN A 8 -4.34 17.02 17.90
N VAL A 9 -3.92 18.20 18.39
CA VAL A 9 -3.24 19.20 17.56
C VAL A 9 -1.97 18.64 16.93
N LEU A 10 -1.19 17.87 17.69
CA LEU A 10 0.02 17.24 17.18
C LEU A 10 -0.28 16.17 16.12
N LEU A 11 -1.33 15.36 16.30
CA LEU A 11 -1.78 14.38 15.31
C LEU A 11 -2.27 15.05 14.02
N ASP A 12 -2.97 16.19 14.13
CA ASP A 12 -3.43 16.97 12.97
C ASP A 12 -2.24 17.51 12.17
N GLU A 13 -1.25 18.10 12.85
CA GLU A 13 -0.03 18.61 12.18
C GLU A 13 0.81 17.47 11.57
N LEU A 14 0.96 16.34 12.26
CA LEU A 14 1.61 15.16 11.70
C LEU A 14 0.89 14.63 10.45
N SER A 15 -0.44 14.66 10.45
CA SER A 15 -1.25 14.23 9.30
C SER A 15 -1.06 15.15 8.10
N LYS A 16 -1.02 16.48 8.33
CA LYS A 16 -0.71 17.47 7.28
C LYS A 16 0.69 17.28 6.70
N ILE A 17 1.70 17.08 7.56
CA ILE A 17 3.09 16.82 7.13
C ILE A 17 3.15 15.54 6.28
N ARG A 18 2.50 14.45 6.72
CA ARG A 18 2.42 13.20 5.97
C ARG A 18 1.81 13.42 4.58
N GLN A 19 0.68 14.14 4.49
CA GLN A 19 0.02 14.43 3.22
C GLN A 19 0.92 15.26 2.28
N LEU A 20 1.60 16.28 2.79
CA LEU A 20 2.52 17.08 1.98
C LEU A 20 3.70 16.24 1.45
N LEU A 21 4.27 15.38 2.29
CA LEU A 21 5.32 14.45 1.87
C LEU A 21 4.83 13.46 0.80
N GLU A 22 3.63 12.91 0.96
CA GLU A 22 3.02 12.03 -0.05
C GLU A 22 2.81 12.75 -1.39
N ILE A 23 2.39 14.02 -1.37
CA ILE A 23 2.24 14.84 -2.58
C ILE A 23 3.60 15.09 -3.25
N LEU A 24 4.61 15.51 -2.47
CA LEU A 24 5.95 15.81 -2.98
C LEU A 24 6.64 14.58 -3.57
N THR A 25 6.43 13.41 -2.97
CA THR A 25 7.09 12.16 -3.36
C THR A 25 6.28 11.32 -4.35
N ARG A 26 5.07 11.77 -4.72
CA ARG A 26 4.12 11.01 -5.56
C ARG A 26 4.74 10.44 -6.83
N ASN A 27 5.50 11.25 -7.56
CA ASN A 27 6.11 10.85 -8.82
C ASN A 27 7.22 9.82 -8.60
N VAL A 28 8.10 10.06 -7.61
CA VAL A 28 9.19 9.13 -7.27
C VAL A 28 8.62 7.79 -6.80
N LEU A 29 7.60 7.81 -5.94
CA LEU A 29 6.95 6.60 -5.45
C LEU A 29 6.26 5.84 -6.59
N LYS A 30 5.63 6.55 -7.53
CA LYS A 30 5.06 5.96 -8.74
C LYS A 30 6.15 5.27 -9.58
N GLU A 31 7.24 5.94 -9.88
CA GLU A 31 8.35 5.38 -10.67
C GLU A 31 8.94 4.12 -10.01
N GLU A 32 9.15 4.14 -8.69
CA GLU A 32 9.60 2.97 -7.93
C GLU A 32 8.59 1.82 -7.97
N LEU A 33 7.30 2.13 -7.83
CA LEU A 33 6.24 1.15 -7.93
C LEU A 33 6.16 0.53 -9.33
N GLU A 34 6.29 1.32 -10.40
CA GLU A 34 6.21 0.84 -11.80
C GLU A 34 7.37 -0.08 -12.18
N LYS A 35 8.54 0.04 -11.53
CA LYS A 35 9.65 -0.90 -11.69
C LYS A 35 9.31 -2.31 -11.19
N ILE A 36 8.36 -2.43 -10.26
CA ILE A 36 8.00 -3.70 -9.60
C ILE A 36 6.63 -4.18 -10.06
N ALA A 37 5.64 -3.30 -10.11
CA ALA A 37 4.25 -3.55 -10.52
C ALA A 37 4.08 -3.41 -12.05
N THR A 38 4.85 -4.20 -12.79
CA THR A 38 4.97 -4.10 -14.26
C THR A 38 3.78 -4.67 -15.04
N THR A 39 2.84 -5.34 -14.38
CA THR A 39 1.64 -5.91 -14.99
C THR A 39 0.38 -5.41 -14.29
N ASP A 40 -0.75 -5.44 -14.98
CA ASP A 40 -2.02 -4.97 -14.41
C ASP A 40 -2.47 -5.84 -13.23
N GLU A 41 -2.18 -7.15 -13.23
CA GLU A 41 -2.40 -7.99 -12.06
C GLU A 41 -1.56 -7.53 -10.86
N ARG A 42 -0.28 -7.15 -11.08
CA ARG A 42 0.58 -6.65 -10.00
C ARG A 42 0.08 -5.32 -9.44
N LYS A 43 -0.38 -4.41 -10.31
CA LYS A 43 -1.00 -3.13 -9.89
C LYS A 43 -2.26 -3.38 -9.06
N ARG A 44 -3.12 -4.33 -9.49
CA ARG A 44 -4.33 -4.73 -8.75
C ARG A 44 -3.98 -5.39 -7.41
N ILE A 45 -2.95 -6.24 -7.35
CA ILE A 45 -2.48 -6.82 -6.09
C ILE A 45 -2.00 -5.70 -5.14
N TRP A 46 -1.22 -4.73 -5.63
CA TRP A 46 -0.77 -3.58 -4.83
C TRP A 46 -1.95 -2.84 -4.20
N ALA A 47 -2.95 -2.49 -5.01
CA ALA A 47 -4.15 -1.78 -4.57
C ALA A 47 -4.97 -2.54 -3.52
N LEU A 48 -4.93 -3.88 -3.51
CA LEU A 48 -5.65 -4.71 -2.55
C LEU A 48 -4.84 -5.04 -1.27
N CYS A 49 -3.55 -4.68 -1.20
CA CYS A 49 -2.72 -4.82 0.02
C CYS A 49 -3.08 -3.75 1.09
N ASP A 50 -4.29 -3.75 1.61
CA ASP A 50 -4.78 -2.80 2.61
C ASP A 50 -4.65 -3.29 4.07
N GLY A 51 -4.18 -4.53 4.27
CA GLY A 51 -4.12 -5.20 5.57
C GLY A 51 -5.45 -5.83 6.01
N LEU A 52 -6.52 -5.67 5.24
CA LEU A 52 -7.85 -6.23 5.52
C LEU A 52 -8.08 -7.54 4.77
N ARG A 53 -7.50 -7.67 3.58
CA ARG A 53 -7.63 -8.85 2.70
C ARG A 53 -6.46 -9.81 2.85
N SER A 54 -6.75 -11.10 2.88
CA SER A 54 -5.76 -12.18 2.86
C SER A 54 -5.16 -12.37 1.48
N THR A 55 -3.99 -13.02 1.39
CA THR A 55 -3.35 -13.36 0.11
C THR A 55 -4.23 -14.21 -0.81
N GLU A 56 -5.08 -15.04 -0.22
CA GLU A 56 -6.04 -15.92 -0.88
C GLU A 56 -7.20 -15.12 -1.48
N GLU A 57 -7.75 -14.16 -0.72
CA GLU A 57 -8.82 -13.27 -1.20
C GLU A 57 -8.32 -12.34 -2.31
N ILE A 58 -7.10 -11.79 -2.16
CA ILE A 58 -6.45 -10.97 -3.19
C ILE A 58 -6.26 -11.80 -4.46
N ALA A 59 -5.73 -13.02 -4.35
CA ALA A 59 -5.53 -13.92 -5.48
C ALA A 59 -6.85 -14.19 -6.23
N LYS A 60 -7.93 -14.47 -5.49
CA LYS A 60 -9.27 -14.69 -6.05
C LYS A 60 -9.81 -13.45 -6.78
N LYS A 61 -9.71 -12.25 -6.18
CA LYS A 61 -10.19 -11.00 -6.79
C LYS A 61 -9.42 -10.62 -8.06
N VAL A 62 -8.12 -10.89 -8.09
CA VAL A 62 -7.27 -10.56 -9.25
C VAL A 62 -7.32 -11.64 -10.33
N GLY A 63 -7.67 -12.88 -9.98
CA GLY A 63 -7.70 -14.01 -10.93
C GLY A 63 -6.34 -14.69 -11.11
N VAL A 64 -5.51 -14.69 -10.06
CA VAL A 64 -4.17 -15.29 -10.06
C VAL A 64 -4.00 -16.34 -8.98
N THR A 65 -2.87 -17.04 -8.95
CA THR A 65 -2.58 -17.99 -7.87
C THR A 65 -2.15 -17.27 -6.58
N PRO A 66 -2.42 -17.83 -5.37
CA PRO A 66 -1.88 -17.30 -4.12
C PRO A 66 -0.34 -17.21 -4.13
N ARG A 67 0.34 -18.12 -4.84
CA ARG A 67 1.79 -18.09 -5.01
C ARG A 67 2.26 -16.87 -5.79
N THR A 68 1.50 -16.42 -6.80
CA THR A 68 1.78 -15.17 -7.54
C THR A 68 1.73 -13.97 -6.60
N VAL A 69 0.68 -13.87 -5.79
CA VAL A 69 0.50 -12.81 -4.79
C VAL A 69 1.64 -12.81 -3.77
N GLN A 70 1.97 -13.98 -3.20
CA GLN A 70 3.06 -14.12 -2.23
C GLN A 70 4.43 -13.74 -2.79
N ARG A 71 4.72 -14.10 -4.06
CA ARG A 71 5.96 -13.71 -4.74
C ARG A 71 6.07 -12.19 -4.87
N PHE A 72 5.00 -11.55 -5.32
CA PHE A 72 4.96 -10.10 -5.47
C PHE A 72 5.07 -9.37 -4.12
N ILE A 73 4.36 -9.82 -3.08
CA ILE A 73 4.50 -9.27 -1.72
C ILE A 73 5.94 -9.43 -1.21
N LYS A 74 6.60 -10.56 -1.50
CA LYS A 74 8.01 -10.76 -1.12
C LYS A 74 8.93 -9.76 -1.82
N GLU A 75 8.68 -9.41 -3.08
CA GLU A 75 9.42 -8.37 -3.82
C GLU A 75 9.19 -6.99 -3.18
N LEU A 76 7.93 -6.60 -2.95
CA LEU A 76 7.58 -5.33 -2.31
C LEU A 76 8.16 -5.19 -0.90
N ARG A 77 8.24 -6.29 -0.14
CA ARG A 77 8.81 -6.28 1.21
C ARG A 77 10.33 -6.06 1.21
N LYS A 78 11.05 -6.49 0.16
CA LYS A 78 12.52 -6.25 0.05
C LYS A 78 12.87 -4.77 -0.09
N VAL A 79 11.93 -3.98 -0.60
CA VAL A 79 12.06 -2.53 -0.80
C VAL A 79 11.19 -1.74 0.19
N ASP A 80 10.77 -2.39 1.28
CA ASP A 80 9.99 -1.78 2.36
C ASP A 80 8.66 -1.11 1.94
N LEU A 81 8.05 -1.50 0.81
CA LEU A 81 6.77 -0.93 0.37
C LEU A 81 5.55 -1.58 1.03
N VAL A 82 5.70 -2.79 1.58
CA VAL A 82 4.63 -3.56 2.25
C VAL A 82 5.10 -4.10 3.60
N THR A 83 4.20 -4.06 4.58
CA THR A 83 4.31 -4.74 5.87
C THR A 83 3.30 -5.88 6.01
N ILE A 84 3.53 -6.79 6.95
CA ILE A 84 2.60 -7.87 7.31
C ILE A 84 2.37 -7.77 8.82
N GLU A 85 1.40 -6.95 9.22
CA GLU A 85 0.99 -6.81 10.63
C GLU A 85 0.28 -8.08 11.12
N LYS A 86 -0.58 -8.66 10.26
CA LYS A 86 -1.27 -9.92 10.48
C LYS A 86 -0.82 -10.93 9.42
N ARG A 87 -0.42 -12.13 9.84
CA ARG A 87 0.10 -13.17 8.93
C ARG A 87 -0.89 -13.45 7.80
N GLY A 88 -0.44 -13.27 6.56
CA GLY A 88 -1.24 -13.49 5.35
C GLY A 88 -2.06 -12.27 4.90
N TYR A 89 -2.00 -11.15 5.61
CA TYR A 89 -2.75 -9.92 5.32
C TYR A 89 -1.73 -8.79 5.05
N PRO A 90 -1.28 -8.63 3.80
CA PRO A 90 -0.31 -7.61 3.44
C PRO A 90 -0.92 -6.21 3.50
N LYS A 91 -0.15 -5.24 3.99
CA LYS A 91 -0.54 -3.83 4.09
C LYS A 91 0.52 -2.94 3.47
N ARG A 92 0.14 -2.04 2.56
CA ARG A 92 1.02 -1.00 2.02
C ARG A 92 1.52 -0.12 3.14
N ARG A 93 2.79 0.27 3.11
CA ARG A 93 3.32 1.28 4.06
C ARG A 93 2.83 2.69 3.76
N PHE A 94 2.54 2.96 2.50
CA PHE A 94 2.06 4.24 2.00
C PHE A 94 0.64 4.04 1.48
N ASP A 95 -0.29 4.90 1.91
CA ASP A 95 -1.66 4.83 1.42
C ASP A 95 -1.76 5.55 0.07
N TYR A 96 -1.11 4.96 -0.92
CA TYR A 96 -0.95 5.52 -2.25
C TYR A 96 -1.20 4.47 -3.33
N ILE A 97 -2.08 4.81 -4.26
CA ILE A 97 -2.32 4.09 -5.49
C ILE A 97 -2.24 5.13 -6.61
N PRO A 98 -1.39 4.95 -7.63
CA PRO A 98 -1.36 5.84 -8.78
C PRO A 98 -2.74 5.94 -9.43
N SER A 99 -3.23 7.15 -9.66
CA SER A 99 -4.61 7.39 -10.12
C SER A 99 -4.87 6.92 -11.54
N ASP A 100 -3.83 6.75 -12.34
CA ASP A 100 -3.89 6.20 -13.70
C ASP A 100 -3.84 4.68 -13.73
N TRP A 101 -3.66 4.03 -12.58
CA TRP A 101 -3.88 2.60 -12.46
C TRP A 101 -5.40 2.40 -12.30
N ASP A 102 -6.04 1.96 -13.37
CA ASP A 102 -7.49 1.69 -13.45
C ASP A 102 -7.87 0.47 -12.59
N VAL A 103 -7.80 0.64 -11.27
CA VAL A 103 -8.02 -0.43 -10.29
C VAL A 103 -9.33 -0.18 -9.55
N GLU A 104 -10.33 -1.02 -9.85
CA GLU A 104 -11.58 -1.06 -9.11
C GLU A 104 -11.35 -1.52 -7.66
N MET A 105 -11.73 -0.68 -6.70
CA MET A 105 -11.68 -0.98 -5.27
C MET A 105 -13.06 -1.47 -4.78
N GLU A 106 -13.51 -2.62 -5.26
CA GLU A 106 -14.67 -3.34 -4.71
C GLU A 106 -14.26 -4.45 -3.73
#